data_AF-A0A1D3TRB9-F1
#
_entry.id   AF-A0A1D3TRB9-F1
#
_cell.length_a   1.000
_cell.length_b   1.000
_cell.length_c   1.000
_cell.angle_alpha   90.00
_cell.angle_beta   90.00
_cell.angle_gamma   90.00
#
_symmetry.space_group_name_H-M   'P 1'
#
loop_
_entity.id
_entity.type
_entity.pdbx_description
1 polymer ?
#
loop_
_entity_poly.entity_id
_entity_poly.type
_entity_poly.pdbx_seq_one_letter_code
_entity_poly.pdbx_strand_id
1 'polypeptide(L)'
;MFKDKTILITGGTGSFGNAMMDRLLETDVREIRIFSRDEKKQDDMRHKYQNDKIKYYIGDIRDMGSIKNAIHDVNYVFQAAALKQVPSCEFFPIEAVKTNILGTDNVLTACIEAGVRKVICLSTDKAAYPVNAMGTSKAMMEKVFVAKSRTVDPDRTTICGTRYGNVMCSRGSVIPLFIEQIKAGKPLTVTDPAMTRFIMSLEEAVELVVFAFENAKSGDIMVQKAPATTIGALAQAVKELFDADNEVRVIGIRHGEKMYETLLTNEECAHAIDMGDFFRVPADERDLNYDKYFKIGNQERSTITEFNSSNTVLLNVEEIKEKLLSLQYIRDELEAWKKALR
;
A
#
# COMPACT_ATOMS: atom_id res chain seq x y z
N MET A 1 -19.93 -6.68 -11.55
CA MET A 1 -19.35 -7.06 -10.23
C MET A 1 -19.89 -6.18 -9.12
N PHE A 2 -19.95 -4.86 -9.32
CA PHE A 2 -20.31 -3.89 -8.29
C PHE A 2 -21.75 -3.37 -8.43
N LYS A 3 -22.54 -3.91 -9.36
CA LYS A 3 -23.96 -3.56 -9.52
C LYS A 3 -24.72 -3.53 -8.21
N ASP A 4 -25.38 -2.41 -7.95
CA ASP A 4 -26.20 -2.17 -6.75
C ASP A 4 -25.42 -2.27 -5.43
N LYS A 5 -24.09 -2.19 -5.48
CA LYS A 5 -23.21 -2.25 -4.31
C LYS A 5 -22.78 -0.88 -3.84
N THR A 6 -22.63 -0.79 -2.52
CA THR A 6 -22.04 0.35 -1.82
C THR A 6 -20.63 -0.02 -1.39
N ILE A 7 -19.65 0.81 -1.72
CA ILE A 7 -18.25 0.61 -1.38
C ILE A 7 -17.79 1.75 -0.47
N LEU A 8 -17.08 1.43 0.60
CA LEU A 8 -16.45 2.41 1.49
C LEU A 8 -14.94 2.37 1.31
N ILE A 9 -14.32 3.54 1.16
CA ILE A 9 -12.86 3.72 1.13
C ILE A 9 -12.47 4.60 2.33
N THR A 10 -11.87 3.99 3.35
CA THR A 10 -11.28 4.77 4.44
C THR A 10 -9.95 5.36 3.98
N GLY A 11 -9.62 6.56 4.44
CA GLY A 11 -8.48 7.29 3.88
C GLY A 11 -8.67 7.61 2.40
N GLY A 12 -9.93 7.68 1.94
CA GLY A 12 -10.28 7.81 0.52
C GLY A 12 -9.77 9.09 -0.15
N THR A 13 -9.40 10.12 0.63
CA THR A 13 -8.77 11.34 0.11
C THR A 13 -7.27 11.21 -0.16
N GLY A 14 -6.65 10.06 0.15
CA GLY A 14 -5.26 9.76 -0.17
C GLY A 14 -5.06 9.39 -1.65
N SER A 15 -3.80 9.30 -2.09
CA SER A 15 -3.46 8.95 -3.49
C SER A 15 -4.04 7.62 -3.92
N PHE A 16 -3.91 6.57 -3.09
CA PHE A 16 -4.53 5.26 -3.35
C PHE A 16 -6.05 5.37 -3.41
N GLY A 17 -6.67 6.07 -2.46
CA GLY A 17 -8.12 6.25 -2.43
C GLY A 17 -8.67 6.93 -3.68
N ASN A 18 -7.96 7.93 -4.21
CA ASN A 18 -8.32 8.59 -5.47
C ASN A 18 -8.21 7.62 -6.66
N ALA A 19 -7.09 6.91 -6.81
CA ALA A 19 -6.91 5.97 -7.91
C ALA A 19 -7.92 4.81 -7.87
N MET A 20 -8.19 4.27 -6.67
CA MET A 20 -9.22 3.25 -6.49
C MET A 20 -10.61 3.80 -6.82
N MET A 21 -10.91 5.05 -6.45
CA MET A 21 -12.17 5.68 -6.78
C MET A 21 -12.31 5.90 -8.30
N ASP A 22 -11.27 6.37 -9.00
CA ASP A 22 -11.26 6.51 -10.46
C ASP A 22 -11.60 5.16 -11.12
N ARG A 23 -10.93 4.07 -10.67
CA ARG A 23 -11.21 2.70 -11.13
C ARG A 23 -12.65 2.24 -10.87
N LEU A 24 -13.23 2.61 -9.73
CA LEU A 24 -14.60 2.24 -9.37
C LEU A 24 -15.65 3.04 -10.15
N LEU A 25 -15.36 4.30 -10.52
CA LEU A 25 -16.28 5.14 -11.28
C LEU A 25 -16.58 4.58 -12.68
N GLU A 26 -15.63 3.84 -13.25
CA GLU A 26 -15.76 3.09 -14.51
C GLU A 26 -16.66 1.84 -14.41
N THR A 27 -17.20 1.55 -13.23
CA THR A 27 -18.03 0.36 -12.98
C THR A 27 -19.50 0.70 -12.74
N ASP A 28 -20.34 -0.34 -12.63
CA ASP A 28 -21.75 -0.26 -12.31
C ASP A 28 -22.05 -0.10 -10.79
N VAL A 29 -21.05 0.31 -10.01
CA VAL A 29 -21.21 0.60 -8.58
C VAL A 29 -22.29 1.66 -8.34
N ARG A 30 -23.15 1.41 -7.34
CA ARG A 30 -24.24 2.32 -6.96
C ARG A 30 -23.73 3.52 -6.20
N GLU A 31 -22.89 3.27 -5.20
CA GLU A 31 -22.40 4.31 -4.29
C GLU A 31 -20.97 4.03 -3.84
N ILE A 32 -20.13 5.07 -3.84
CA ILE A 32 -18.76 5.07 -3.33
C ILE A 32 -18.69 6.09 -2.18
N ARG A 33 -18.42 5.62 -0.97
CA ARG A 33 -18.24 6.44 0.23
C ARG A 33 -16.77 6.75 0.45
N ILE A 34 -16.43 8.02 0.43
CA ILE A 34 -15.10 8.54 0.76
C ILE A 34 -15.11 8.93 2.22
N PHE A 35 -14.38 8.19 3.05
CA PHE A 35 -14.30 8.41 4.49
C PHE A 35 -12.91 8.92 4.89
N SER A 36 -12.87 10.14 5.40
CA SER A 36 -11.65 10.75 5.94
C SER A 36 -11.98 11.93 6.85
N ARG A 37 -10.94 12.50 7.47
CA ARG A 37 -11.04 13.65 8.38
C ARG A 37 -10.85 15.01 7.70
N ASP A 38 -10.48 15.01 6.43
CA ASP A 38 -9.97 16.20 5.73
C ASP A 38 -11.08 16.78 4.86
N GLU A 39 -11.88 17.69 5.42
CA GLU A 39 -13.03 18.28 4.72
C GLU A 39 -12.62 19.03 3.46
N LYS A 40 -11.43 19.66 3.47
CA LYS A 40 -10.91 20.37 2.31
C LYS A 40 -10.65 19.42 1.15
N LYS A 41 -9.93 18.32 1.37
CA LYS A 41 -9.68 17.34 0.29
C LYS A 41 -10.97 16.69 -0.20
N GLN A 42 -11.94 16.47 0.68
CA GLN A 42 -13.25 15.96 0.24
C GLN A 42 -13.98 16.96 -0.65
N ASP A 43 -13.92 18.25 -0.33
CA ASP A 43 -14.51 19.32 -1.14
C ASP A 43 -13.78 19.52 -2.48
N ASP A 44 -12.44 19.48 -2.48
CA ASP A 44 -11.63 19.48 -3.70
C ASP A 44 -12.03 18.32 -4.63
N MET A 45 -12.21 17.11 -4.07
CA MET A 45 -12.70 15.95 -4.82
C MET A 45 -14.14 16.16 -5.31
N ARG A 46 -15.02 16.73 -4.49
CA ARG A 46 -16.43 16.99 -4.87
C ARG A 46 -16.52 17.89 -6.11
N HIS A 47 -15.72 18.95 -6.14
CA HIS A 47 -15.63 19.86 -7.27
C HIS A 47 -14.94 19.24 -8.49
N LYS A 48 -13.91 18.40 -8.28
CA LYS A 48 -13.21 17.72 -9.38
C LYS A 48 -14.11 16.71 -10.09
N TYR A 49 -14.84 15.88 -9.33
CA TYR A 49 -15.54 14.72 -9.88
C TYR A 49 -16.99 14.99 -10.26
N GLN A 50 -17.69 15.88 -9.54
CA GLN A 50 -19.10 16.23 -9.78
C GLN A 50 -19.98 15.00 -10.13
N ASN A 51 -19.82 13.91 -9.39
CA ASN A 51 -20.43 12.61 -9.70
C ASN A 51 -21.33 12.14 -8.57
N ASP A 52 -22.60 11.87 -8.88
CA ASP A 52 -23.62 11.51 -7.90
C ASP A 52 -23.38 10.17 -7.18
N LYS A 53 -22.56 9.28 -7.75
CA LYS A 53 -22.15 8.03 -7.10
C LYS A 53 -21.30 8.26 -5.86
N ILE A 54 -20.63 9.41 -5.75
CA ILE A 54 -19.67 9.67 -4.67
C ILE A 54 -20.37 10.35 -3.50
N LYS A 55 -20.21 9.78 -2.30
CA LYS A 55 -20.68 10.37 -1.04
C LYS A 55 -19.49 10.60 -0.11
N TYR A 56 -19.47 11.77 0.52
CA TYR A 56 -18.35 12.21 1.36
C TYR A 56 -18.76 12.13 2.82
N TYR A 57 -18.04 11.32 3.59
CA TYR A 57 -18.29 11.09 5.02
C TYR A 57 -17.10 11.64 5.82
N ILE A 58 -17.39 12.57 6.73
CA ILE A 58 -16.41 13.03 7.71
C ILE A 58 -16.35 12.02 8.86
N GLY A 59 -15.14 11.57 9.17
CA GLY A 59 -14.94 10.70 10.31
C GLY A 59 -13.51 10.23 10.52
N ASP A 60 -13.31 9.56 11.66
CA ASP A 60 -12.01 9.00 12.06
C ASP A 60 -12.17 7.50 12.37
N ILE A 61 -11.28 6.66 11.82
CA ILE A 61 -11.26 5.23 12.11
C ILE A 61 -10.93 4.93 13.58
N ARG A 62 -10.34 5.90 14.29
CA ARG A 62 -10.06 5.81 15.74
C ARG A 62 -11.33 5.88 16.60
N ASP A 63 -12.43 6.35 16.04
CA ASP A 63 -13.72 6.47 16.71
C ASP A 63 -14.71 5.43 16.15
N MET A 64 -15.09 4.47 16.99
CA MET A 64 -16.04 3.41 16.65
C MET A 64 -17.42 3.97 16.25
N GLY A 65 -17.91 5.01 16.92
CA GLY A 65 -19.20 5.63 16.59
C GLY A 65 -19.14 6.30 15.22
N SER A 66 -18.03 6.96 14.92
CA SER A 66 -17.78 7.61 13.63
C SER A 66 -17.80 6.61 12.46
N ILE A 67 -17.07 5.50 12.55
CA ILE A 67 -17.03 4.51 11.48
C ILE A 67 -18.37 3.79 11.31
N LYS A 68 -19.10 3.51 12.40
CA LYS A 68 -20.44 2.89 12.33
C LYS A 68 -21.42 3.72 11.50
N ASN A 69 -21.38 5.04 11.62
CA ASN A 69 -22.23 5.93 10.83
C ASN A 69 -21.93 5.85 9.32
N ALA A 70 -20.69 5.57 8.93
CA ALA A 70 -20.30 5.46 7.53
C ALA A 70 -20.50 4.05 6.93
N ILE A 71 -20.75 3.03 7.75
CA ILE A 71 -20.71 1.63 7.33
C ILE A 71 -22.08 0.99 7.05
N HIS A 72 -23.17 1.62 7.48
CA HIS A 72 -24.53 1.12 7.22
C HIS A 72 -24.75 0.83 5.72
N ASP A 73 -25.32 -0.33 5.38
CA ASP A 73 -25.58 -0.77 3.99
C ASP A 73 -24.34 -0.84 3.06
N VAL A 74 -23.13 -0.82 3.63
CA VAL A 74 -21.89 -1.02 2.88
C VAL A 74 -21.71 -2.51 2.55
N ASN A 75 -21.36 -2.82 1.31
CA ASN A 75 -21.08 -4.19 0.88
C ASN A 75 -19.59 -4.52 0.96
N TYR A 76 -18.72 -3.57 0.59
CA TYR A 76 -17.29 -3.78 0.51
C TYR A 76 -16.50 -2.61 1.09
N VAL A 77 -15.38 -2.90 1.73
CA VAL A 77 -14.52 -1.89 2.36
C VAL A 77 -13.09 -2.03 1.88
N PHE A 78 -12.51 -0.93 1.38
CA PHE A 78 -11.09 -0.77 1.17
C PHE A 78 -10.50 0.06 2.31
N GLN A 79 -9.78 -0.59 3.23
CA GLN A 79 -9.19 0.03 4.42
C GLN A 79 -7.80 0.61 4.07
N ALA A 80 -7.77 1.87 3.63
CA ALA A 80 -6.56 2.58 3.23
C ALA A 80 -6.14 3.70 4.21
N ALA A 81 -6.94 3.99 5.24
CA ALA A 81 -6.58 4.93 6.30
C ALA A 81 -5.36 4.44 7.10
N ALA A 82 -4.31 5.27 7.15
CA ALA A 82 -3.08 4.95 7.87
C ALA A 82 -2.26 6.20 8.20
N LEU A 83 -1.46 6.11 9.26
CA LEU A 83 -0.27 6.94 9.44
C LEU A 83 0.91 6.21 8.80
N LYS A 84 1.48 6.76 7.74
CA LYS A 84 2.41 6.03 6.85
C LYS A 84 3.80 6.66 6.67
N GLN A 85 4.06 7.82 7.28
CA GLN A 85 5.35 8.48 7.16
C GLN A 85 6.28 7.98 8.28
N VAL A 86 7.41 7.36 7.90
CA VAL A 86 8.35 6.74 8.84
C VAL A 86 8.75 7.69 9.97
N PRO A 87 9.25 8.91 9.72
CA PRO A 87 9.67 9.81 10.81
C PRO A 87 8.54 10.15 11.78
N SER A 88 7.33 10.40 11.25
CA SER A 88 6.18 10.74 12.09
C SER A 88 5.76 9.59 13.00
N CYS A 89 5.81 8.35 12.51
CA CYS A 89 5.50 7.18 13.32
C CYS A 89 6.61 6.90 14.35
N GLU A 90 7.87 7.19 14.01
CA GLU A 90 8.99 7.00 14.93
C GLU A 90 8.93 7.98 16.11
N PHE A 91 8.59 9.23 15.85
CA PHE A 91 8.43 10.25 16.91
C PHE A 91 7.11 10.12 17.67
N PHE A 92 6.05 9.62 17.03
CA PHE A 92 4.73 9.47 17.62
C PHE A 92 4.20 8.02 17.48
N PRO A 93 4.87 7.02 18.07
CA PRO A 93 4.54 5.61 17.87
C PRO A 93 3.15 5.26 18.39
N ILE A 94 2.70 5.90 19.47
CA ILE A 94 1.34 5.73 19.99
C ILE A 94 0.28 6.21 18.99
N GLU A 95 0.57 7.23 18.18
CA GLU A 95 -0.34 7.69 17.13
C GLU A 95 -0.41 6.70 15.97
N ALA A 96 0.70 6.02 15.66
CA ALA A 96 0.72 4.91 14.72
C ALA A 96 -0.09 3.71 15.24
N VAL A 97 0.01 3.38 16.54
CA VAL A 97 -0.82 2.34 17.18
C VAL A 97 -2.31 2.68 17.07
N LYS A 98 -2.71 3.89 17.47
CA LYS A 98 -4.11 4.33 17.44
C LYS A 98 -4.70 4.26 16.03
N THR A 99 -3.97 4.73 15.01
CA THR A 99 -4.48 4.72 13.63
C THR A 99 -4.40 3.34 12.98
N ASN A 100 -3.21 2.75 12.95
CA ASN A 100 -2.94 1.60 12.09
C ASN A 100 -3.43 0.29 12.71
N ILE A 101 -3.41 0.17 14.04
CA ILE A 101 -3.79 -1.05 14.77
C ILE A 101 -5.22 -0.91 15.29
N LEU A 102 -5.44 -0.02 16.26
CA LEU A 102 -6.76 0.14 16.90
C LEU A 102 -7.82 0.64 15.92
N GLY A 103 -7.46 1.59 15.06
CA GLY A 103 -8.36 2.07 14.01
C GLY A 103 -8.73 1.00 12.99
N THR A 104 -7.81 0.08 12.67
CA THR A 104 -8.13 -1.08 11.83
C THR A 104 -9.03 -2.06 12.57
N ASP A 105 -8.78 -2.33 13.85
CA ASP A 105 -9.67 -3.16 14.68
C ASP A 105 -11.10 -2.59 14.73
N ASN A 106 -11.24 -1.27 14.90
CA ASN A 106 -12.54 -0.59 14.85
C ASN A 106 -13.26 -0.80 13.52
N VAL A 107 -12.57 -0.57 12.40
CA VAL A 107 -13.14 -0.76 11.06
C VAL A 107 -13.60 -2.19 10.86
N LEU A 108 -12.75 -3.17 11.18
CA LEU A 108 -13.09 -4.57 11.02
C LEU A 108 -14.27 -4.99 11.91
N THR A 109 -14.29 -4.56 13.17
CA THR A 109 -15.41 -4.83 14.08
C THR A 109 -16.71 -4.23 13.56
N ALA A 110 -16.69 -2.97 13.10
CA ALA A 110 -17.86 -2.33 12.49
C ALA A 110 -18.32 -3.06 11.21
N CYS A 111 -17.38 -3.52 10.36
CA CYS A 111 -17.67 -4.30 9.17
C CYS A 111 -18.41 -5.60 9.50
N ILE A 112 -17.91 -6.33 10.50
CA ILE A 112 -18.46 -7.62 10.94
C ILE A 112 -19.87 -7.43 11.52
N GLU A 113 -20.05 -6.43 12.38
CA GLU A 113 -21.35 -6.11 12.98
C GLU A 113 -22.39 -5.70 11.93
N ALA A 114 -21.97 -4.96 10.89
CA ALA A 114 -22.85 -4.49 9.82
C ALA A 114 -23.06 -5.52 8.69
N GLY A 115 -22.38 -6.69 8.72
CA GLY A 115 -22.49 -7.70 7.67
C GLY A 115 -21.88 -7.27 6.33
N VAL A 116 -20.81 -6.46 6.36
CA VAL A 116 -20.00 -6.15 5.18
C VAL A 116 -19.44 -7.45 4.61
N ARG A 117 -19.56 -7.67 3.30
CA ARG A 117 -19.19 -8.94 2.66
C ARG A 117 -17.68 -9.14 2.54
N LYS A 118 -16.94 -8.07 2.23
CA LYS A 118 -15.48 -8.16 2.05
C LYS A 118 -14.76 -6.89 2.51
N VAL A 119 -13.67 -7.08 3.25
CA VAL A 119 -12.78 -6.01 3.72
C VAL A 119 -11.35 -6.32 3.25
N ILE A 120 -10.72 -5.34 2.61
CA ILE A 120 -9.32 -5.44 2.17
C ILE A 120 -8.49 -4.40 2.92
N CYS A 121 -7.53 -4.86 3.70
CA CYS A 121 -6.59 -4.02 4.45
C CYS A 121 -5.32 -3.76 3.64
N LEU A 122 -4.90 -2.50 3.54
CA LEU A 122 -3.67 -2.14 2.82
C LEU A 122 -2.47 -2.10 3.76
N SER A 123 -1.47 -2.93 3.46
CA SER A 123 -0.18 -3.02 4.15
C SER A 123 0.99 -2.62 3.22
N THR A 124 2.22 -2.85 3.68
CA THR A 124 3.46 -2.40 3.03
C THR A 124 4.57 -3.42 3.25
N ASP A 125 5.52 -3.53 2.32
CA ASP A 125 6.76 -4.31 2.47
C ASP A 125 7.49 -4.07 3.81
N LYS A 126 7.41 -2.86 4.38
CA LYS A 126 8.02 -2.52 5.67
C LYS A 126 7.42 -3.28 6.86
N ALA A 127 6.28 -3.95 6.67
CA ALA A 127 5.68 -4.85 7.65
C ALA A 127 6.39 -6.20 7.73
N ALA A 128 7.10 -6.64 6.68
CA ALA A 128 7.93 -7.84 6.72
C ALA A 128 9.28 -7.51 7.36
N TYR A 129 9.66 -8.22 8.43
CA TYR A 129 10.86 -7.93 9.24
C TYR A 129 10.99 -6.43 9.61
N PRO A 130 10.00 -5.82 10.27
CA PRO A 130 9.94 -4.38 10.45
C PRO A 130 11.09 -3.86 11.34
N VAL A 131 11.67 -2.73 10.96
CA VAL A 131 12.76 -2.06 11.72
C VAL A 131 12.40 -0.65 12.21
N ASN A 132 11.22 -0.15 11.83
CA ASN A 132 10.72 1.18 12.19
C ASN A 132 9.28 1.08 12.69
N ALA A 133 8.84 2.06 13.49
CA ALA A 133 7.53 2.06 14.13
C ALA A 133 6.37 2.02 13.12
N MET A 134 6.53 2.63 11.94
CA MET A 134 5.53 2.56 10.86
C MET A 134 5.33 1.12 10.39
N GLY A 135 6.42 0.45 10.00
CA GLY A 135 6.43 -0.96 9.60
C GLY A 135 5.91 -1.88 10.69
N THR A 136 6.35 -1.69 11.94
CA THR A 136 5.89 -2.50 13.09
C THR A 136 4.39 -2.35 13.32
N SER A 137 3.85 -1.14 13.21
CA SER A 137 2.41 -0.91 13.34
C SER A 137 1.60 -1.59 12.24
N LYS A 138 2.15 -1.68 11.02
CA LYS A 138 1.52 -2.37 9.88
C LYS A 138 1.66 -3.89 9.97
N ALA A 139 2.78 -4.41 10.47
CA ALA A 139 2.93 -5.82 10.79
C ALA A 139 1.92 -6.26 11.85
N MET A 140 1.69 -5.44 12.88
CA MET A 140 0.68 -5.73 13.89
C MET A 140 -0.74 -5.61 13.33
N MET A 141 -1.02 -4.63 12.46
CA MET A 141 -2.28 -4.55 11.72
C MET A 141 -2.55 -5.83 10.91
N GLU A 142 -1.54 -6.41 10.27
CA GLU A 142 -1.67 -7.69 9.58
C GLU A 142 -2.06 -8.82 10.53
N LYS A 143 -1.38 -8.93 11.67
CA LYS A 143 -1.76 -9.91 12.70
C LYS A 143 -3.20 -9.70 13.19
N VAL A 144 -3.67 -8.45 13.33
CA VAL A 144 -5.06 -8.15 13.73
C VAL A 144 -6.07 -8.65 12.70
N PHE A 145 -5.91 -8.34 11.41
CA PHE A 145 -6.91 -8.75 10.42
C PHE A 145 -6.88 -10.27 10.17
N VAL A 146 -5.70 -10.89 10.20
CA VAL A 146 -5.54 -12.35 10.10
C VAL A 146 -6.09 -13.03 11.36
N ALA A 147 -6.00 -12.42 12.54
CA ALA A 147 -6.64 -12.96 13.75
C ALA A 147 -8.16 -12.95 13.64
N LYS A 148 -8.75 -11.84 13.21
CA LYS A 148 -10.22 -11.75 13.05
C LYS A 148 -10.75 -12.74 12.02
N SER A 149 -10.03 -12.98 10.91
CA SER A 149 -10.45 -13.94 9.89
C SER A 149 -10.60 -15.37 10.41
N ARG A 150 -9.91 -15.75 11.50
CA ARG A 150 -10.07 -17.06 12.15
C ARG A 150 -11.34 -17.18 13.00
N THR A 151 -11.92 -16.05 13.41
CA THR A 151 -13.07 -16.00 14.33
C THR A 151 -14.37 -15.59 13.66
N VAL A 152 -14.31 -15.25 12.37
CA VAL A 152 -15.43 -14.73 11.60
C VAL A 152 -15.71 -15.68 10.45
N ASP A 153 -16.98 -16.05 10.30
CA ASP A 153 -17.44 -16.85 9.17
C ASP A 153 -17.13 -16.13 7.83
N PRO A 154 -16.31 -16.72 6.94
CA PRO A 154 -15.94 -16.10 5.67
C PRO A 154 -17.13 -15.84 4.74
N ASP A 155 -18.23 -16.59 4.88
CA ASP A 155 -19.46 -16.39 4.09
C ASP A 155 -20.23 -15.14 4.56
N ARG A 156 -19.99 -14.68 5.79
CA ARG A 156 -20.54 -13.44 6.33
C ARG A 156 -19.66 -12.25 5.98
N THR A 157 -18.38 -12.32 6.35
CA THR A 157 -17.41 -11.25 6.12
C THR A 157 -16.04 -11.84 5.82
N THR A 158 -15.64 -11.78 4.56
CA THR A 158 -14.27 -12.11 4.15
C THR A 158 -13.33 -10.97 4.51
N ILE A 159 -12.26 -11.25 5.25
CA ILE A 159 -11.25 -10.26 5.67
C ILE A 159 -9.92 -10.67 5.07
N CYS A 160 -9.30 -9.84 4.24
CA CYS A 160 -7.97 -10.11 3.71
C CYS A 160 -7.14 -8.82 3.65
N GLY A 161 -5.89 -8.92 3.23
CA GLY A 161 -5.02 -7.77 3.04
C GLY A 161 -4.16 -7.86 1.79
N THR A 162 -3.62 -6.72 1.39
CA THR A 162 -2.60 -6.62 0.36
C THR A 162 -1.33 -6.05 0.95
N ARG A 163 -0.17 -6.54 0.51
CA ARG A 163 1.14 -6.00 0.88
C ARG A 163 1.92 -5.70 -0.39
N TYR A 164 2.45 -4.48 -0.48
CA TYR A 164 3.15 -4.01 -1.66
C TYR A 164 4.27 -3.03 -1.33
N GLY A 165 5.13 -2.77 -2.32
CA GLY A 165 6.32 -1.96 -2.19
C GLY A 165 6.09 -0.45 -2.29
N ASN A 166 7.15 0.28 -2.61
CA ASN A 166 7.08 1.71 -2.81
C ASN A 166 6.30 2.07 -4.09
N VAL A 167 5.19 2.80 -3.93
CA VAL A 167 4.49 3.41 -5.06
C VAL A 167 5.29 4.62 -5.56
N MET A 168 5.70 4.55 -6.83
CA MET A 168 6.44 5.60 -7.51
C MET A 168 5.65 6.92 -7.53
N CYS A 169 6.38 8.04 -7.42
CA CYS A 169 5.81 9.39 -7.45
C CYS A 169 4.76 9.68 -6.35
N SER A 170 4.68 8.85 -5.32
CA SER A 170 3.80 9.14 -4.18
C SER A 170 4.28 10.35 -3.38
N ARG A 171 3.35 11.09 -2.77
CA ARG A 171 3.66 12.31 -2.02
C ARG A 171 4.69 12.06 -0.92
N GLY A 172 5.79 12.81 -0.94
CA GLY A 172 6.90 12.70 0.02
C GLY A 172 7.85 11.52 -0.25
N SER A 173 7.76 10.88 -1.41
CA SER A 173 8.72 9.85 -1.83
C SER A 173 9.97 10.43 -2.50
N VAL A 174 10.95 9.55 -2.79
CA VAL A 174 12.26 9.95 -3.29
C VAL A 174 12.23 10.52 -4.72
N ILE A 175 11.34 10.04 -5.59
CA ILE A 175 11.29 10.50 -7.00
C ILE A 175 10.86 11.97 -7.08
N PRO A 176 9.75 12.42 -6.45
CA PRO A 176 9.43 13.84 -6.37
C PRO A 176 10.51 14.69 -5.72
N LEU A 177 11.20 14.16 -4.70
CA LEU A 177 12.31 14.87 -4.05
C LEU A 177 13.48 15.10 -5.02
N PHE A 178 13.87 14.09 -5.79
CA PHE A 178 14.93 14.24 -6.80
C PHE A 178 14.54 15.25 -7.88
N ILE A 179 13.29 15.22 -8.35
CA ILE A 179 12.79 16.19 -9.34
C ILE A 179 12.80 17.61 -8.77
N GLU A 180 12.36 17.80 -7.52
CA GLU A 180 12.42 19.09 -6.82
C GLU A 180 13.88 19.58 -6.69
N GLN A 181 14.80 18.69 -6.31
CA GLN A 181 16.22 19.00 -6.19
C GLN A 181 16.83 19.40 -7.54
N ILE A 182 16.49 18.70 -8.62
CA ILE A 182 16.89 19.05 -10.00
C ILE A 182 16.40 20.45 -10.34
N LYS A 183 15.10 20.69 -10.22
CA LYS A 183 14.48 21.98 -10.57
C LYS A 183 15.00 23.15 -9.72
N ALA A 184 15.43 22.88 -8.49
CA ALA A 184 16.03 23.87 -7.60
C ALA A 184 17.55 24.03 -7.79
N GLY A 185 18.17 23.31 -8.72
CA GLY A 185 19.64 23.33 -8.91
C GLY A 185 20.42 22.78 -7.71
N LYS A 186 19.80 21.95 -6.87
CA LYS A 186 20.40 21.36 -5.67
C LYS A 186 20.96 19.96 -5.96
N PRO A 187 21.96 19.49 -5.19
CA PRO A 187 22.41 18.11 -5.26
C PRO A 187 21.28 17.12 -4.97
N LEU A 188 21.27 15.98 -5.67
CA LEU A 188 20.39 14.86 -5.34
C LEU A 188 20.93 14.18 -4.08
N THR A 189 20.11 14.10 -3.04
CA THR A 189 20.51 13.46 -1.78
C THR A 189 20.20 11.97 -1.82
N VAL A 190 21.21 11.15 -2.11
CA VAL A 190 21.12 9.68 -2.12
C VAL A 190 21.59 9.15 -0.77
N THR A 191 20.84 8.23 -0.17
CA THR A 191 21.23 7.64 1.13
C THR A 191 22.39 6.68 0.97
N ASP A 192 22.11 5.48 0.46
CA ASP A 192 23.10 4.51 0.02
C ASP A 192 22.72 4.07 -1.40
N PRO A 193 23.61 4.24 -2.39
CA PRO A 193 23.29 3.96 -3.79
C PRO A 193 23.01 2.47 -4.05
N ALA A 194 23.50 1.56 -3.21
CA ALA A 194 23.28 0.12 -3.33
C ALA A 194 21.96 -0.36 -2.69
N MET A 195 21.23 0.51 -1.98
CA MET A 195 19.91 0.16 -1.48
C MET A 195 18.97 -0.23 -2.61
N THR A 196 18.23 -1.32 -2.44
CA THR A 196 17.21 -1.76 -3.41
C THR A 196 15.80 -1.49 -2.89
N ARG A 197 14.89 -1.10 -3.77
CA ARG A 197 13.46 -0.94 -3.45
C ARG A 197 12.63 -1.55 -4.56
N PHE A 198 11.58 -2.28 -4.19
CA PHE A 198 10.52 -2.63 -5.13
C PHE A 198 9.89 -1.35 -5.65
N ILE A 199 9.65 -1.29 -6.96
CA ILE A 199 9.03 -0.14 -7.61
C ILE A 199 7.76 -0.58 -8.31
N MET A 200 6.68 0.14 -8.04
CA MET A 200 5.41 -0.08 -8.69
C MET A 200 4.68 1.24 -8.92
N SER A 201 3.83 1.28 -9.93
CA SER A 201 2.93 2.39 -10.20
C SER A 201 1.74 2.35 -9.23
N LEU A 202 1.01 3.47 -9.18
CA LEU A 202 -0.22 3.53 -8.39
C LEU A 202 -1.31 2.63 -8.99
N GLU A 203 -1.32 2.47 -10.31
CA GLU A 203 -2.21 1.57 -11.05
C GLU A 203 -1.91 0.11 -10.70
N GLU A 204 -0.64 -0.30 -10.69
CA GLU A 204 -0.23 -1.65 -10.25
C GLU A 204 -0.72 -1.94 -8.82
N ALA A 205 -0.66 -0.95 -7.92
CA ALA A 205 -1.15 -1.10 -6.55
C ALA A 205 -2.69 -1.24 -6.48
N VAL A 206 -3.43 -0.57 -7.37
CA VAL A 206 -4.89 -0.73 -7.52
C VAL A 206 -5.21 -2.11 -8.06
N GLU A 207 -4.49 -2.57 -9.09
CA GLU A 207 -4.67 -3.90 -9.68
C GLU A 207 -4.42 -5.02 -8.66
N LEU A 208 -3.42 -4.89 -7.78
CA LEU A 208 -3.25 -5.82 -6.65
C LEU A 208 -4.48 -5.87 -5.73
N VAL A 209 -5.11 -4.72 -5.46
CA VAL A 209 -6.30 -4.66 -4.59
C VAL A 209 -7.53 -5.24 -5.30
N VAL A 210 -7.69 -5.01 -6.60
CA VAL A 210 -8.74 -5.64 -7.42
C VAL A 210 -8.52 -7.15 -7.49
N PHE A 211 -7.30 -7.60 -7.73
CA PHE A 211 -6.95 -9.01 -7.74
C PHE A 211 -7.26 -9.69 -6.39
N ALA A 212 -6.91 -9.05 -5.27
CA ALA A 212 -7.28 -9.54 -3.94
C ALA A 212 -8.79 -9.54 -3.73
N PHE A 213 -9.51 -8.54 -4.25
CA PHE A 213 -10.97 -8.49 -4.19
C PHE A 213 -11.63 -9.69 -4.90
N GLU A 214 -11.06 -10.15 -6.01
CA GLU A 214 -11.56 -11.30 -6.76
C GLU A 214 -11.12 -12.64 -6.17
N ASN A 215 -9.85 -12.76 -5.77
CA ASN A 215 -9.21 -14.06 -5.58
C ASN A 215 -8.83 -14.39 -4.14
N ALA A 216 -8.77 -13.39 -3.25
CA ALA A 216 -8.38 -13.62 -1.86
C ALA A 216 -9.51 -14.30 -1.07
N LYS A 217 -9.13 -15.30 -0.29
CA LYS A 217 -9.91 -15.92 0.77
C LYS A 217 -9.71 -15.15 2.08
N SER A 218 -10.58 -15.43 3.05
CA SER A 218 -10.48 -14.81 4.38
C SER A 218 -9.18 -15.23 5.05
N GLY A 219 -8.41 -14.25 5.52
CA GLY A 219 -7.11 -14.39 6.17
C GLY A 219 -5.91 -14.21 5.23
N ASP A 220 -6.12 -14.16 3.92
CA ASP A 220 -5.01 -14.07 2.98
C ASP A 220 -4.28 -12.72 3.04
N ILE A 221 -2.97 -12.77 2.83
CA ILE A 221 -2.15 -11.63 2.43
C ILE A 221 -1.78 -11.81 0.95
N MET A 222 -2.21 -10.88 0.10
CA MET A 222 -1.91 -10.89 -1.33
C MET A 222 -0.75 -9.96 -1.66
N VAL A 223 0.19 -10.43 -2.46
CA VAL A 223 1.40 -9.70 -2.84
C VAL A 223 1.55 -9.76 -4.36
N GLN A 224 1.87 -8.62 -4.98
CA GLN A 224 2.24 -8.58 -6.40
C GLN A 224 3.75 -8.81 -6.54
N LYS A 225 4.17 -9.66 -7.48
CA LYS A 225 5.56 -9.77 -7.89
C LYS A 225 5.95 -8.47 -8.59
N ALA A 226 6.97 -7.80 -8.07
CA ALA A 226 7.43 -6.52 -8.61
C ALA A 226 8.94 -6.54 -8.88
N PRO A 227 9.40 -5.83 -9.91
CA PRO A 227 10.82 -5.57 -10.06
C PRO A 227 11.30 -4.56 -9.00
N ALA A 228 12.60 -4.45 -8.86
CA ALA A 228 13.24 -3.48 -7.98
C ALA A 228 14.29 -2.66 -8.72
N THR A 229 14.75 -1.59 -8.06
CA THR A 229 15.85 -0.75 -8.55
C THR A 229 16.79 -0.41 -7.40
N THR A 230 18.04 -0.13 -7.72
CA THR A 230 18.95 0.51 -6.77
C THR A 230 18.66 2.01 -6.69
N ILE A 231 18.87 2.63 -5.52
CA ILE A 231 18.67 4.09 -5.38
C ILE A 231 19.64 4.86 -6.29
N GLY A 232 20.85 4.35 -6.50
CA GLY A 232 21.81 4.92 -7.44
C GLY A 232 21.32 4.92 -8.89
N ALA A 233 20.82 3.77 -9.38
CA ALA A 233 20.27 3.67 -10.74
C ALA A 233 19.01 4.55 -10.90
N LEU A 234 18.16 4.63 -9.87
CA LEU A 234 17.00 5.50 -9.87
C LEU A 234 17.38 6.99 -9.95
N ALA A 235 18.38 7.44 -9.18
CA ALA A 235 18.87 8.81 -9.23
C ALA A 235 19.45 9.14 -10.62
N GLN A 236 20.21 8.21 -11.21
CA GLN A 236 20.76 8.35 -12.55
C GLN A 236 19.64 8.45 -13.62
N ALA A 237 18.66 7.54 -13.57
CA ALA A 237 17.52 7.55 -14.48
C ALA A 237 16.75 8.88 -14.44
N VAL A 238 16.50 9.42 -13.24
CA VAL A 238 15.83 10.72 -13.08
C VAL A 238 16.69 11.87 -13.63
N LYS A 239 18.00 11.88 -13.38
CA LYS A 239 18.92 12.88 -13.96
C LYS A 239 18.87 12.87 -15.50
N GLU A 240 18.96 11.69 -16.10
CA GLU A 240 18.96 11.53 -17.56
C GLU A 240 17.63 11.97 -18.19
N LEU A 241 16.49 11.64 -17.57
CA LEU A 241 15.18 12.09 -18.09
C LEU A 241 15.05 13.61 -18.14
N PHE A 242 15.63 14.30 -17.15
CA PHE A 242 15.58 15.75 -17.04
C PHE A 242 16.75 16.45 -17.74
N ASP A 243 17.65 15.72 -18.40
CA ASP A 243 18.89 16.25 -19.00
C ASP A 243 19.67 17.13 -18.00
N ALA A 244 19.81 16.62 -16.77
CA ALA A 244 20.29 17.38 -15.62
C ALA A 244 21.64 16.84 -15.12
N ASP A 245 22.58 17.74 -14.84
CA ASP A 245 23.93 17.39 -14.36
C ASP A 245 24.13 17.66 -12.85
N ASN A 246 23.05 17.68 -12.06
CA ASN A 246 23.14 17.91 -10.62
C ASN A 246 24.08 16.90 -9.93
N GLU A 247 24.90 17.37 -8.96
CA GLU A 247 25.74 16.54 -8.09
C GLU A 247 24.87 15.46 -7.39
N VAL A 248 25.33 14.21 -7.36
CA VAL A 248 24.74 13.18 -6.50
C VAL A 248 25.52 13.13 -5.19
N ARG A 249 24.89 13.57 -4.11
CA ARG A 249 25.51 13.59 -2.78
C ARG A 249 25.04 12.40 -1.95
N VAL A 250 25.99 11.53 -1.60
CA VAL A 250 25.74 10.41 -0.68
C VAL A 250 25.68 10.93 0.75
N ILE A 251 24.51 10.82 1.39
CA ILE A 251 24.26 11.31 2.76
C ILE A 251 24.29 10.19 3.81
N GLY A 252 24.43 8.93 3.39
CA GLY A 252 24.41 7.77 4.26
C GLY A 252 23.01 7.26 4.57
N ILE A 253 22.95 6.08 5.18
CA ILE A 253 21.72 5.41 5.59
C ILE A 253 21.02 6.23 6.68
N ARG A 254 19.75 6.56 6.49
CA ARG A 254 18.96 7.23 7.54
C ARG A 254 18.46 6.20 8.56
N HIS A 255 18.17 6.68 9.76
CA HIS A 255 17.59 5.84 10.82
C HIS A 255 16.28 5.20 10.36
N GLY A 256 16.11 3.90 10.67
CA GLY A 256 14.88 3.16 10.37
C GLY A 256 14.74 2.68 8.91
N GLU A 257 15.81 2.75 8.10
CA GLU A 257 15.83 2.22 6.74
C GLU A 257 16.59 0.88 6.63
N LYS A 258 16.17 0.04 5.69
CA LYS A 258 16.87 -1.21 5.34
C LYS A 258 17.68 -1.06 4.06
N MET A 259 18.65 -1.95 3.88
CA MET A 259 19.36 -2.08 2.59
C MET A 259 18.44 -2.58 1.48
N TYR A 260 17.53 -3.49 1.80
CA TYR A 260 16.52 -4.01 0.89
C TYR A 260 15.20 -4.19 1.63
N GLU A 261 14.10 -4.21 0.90
CA GLU A 261 12.78 -4.47 1.46
C GLU A 261 12.35 -5.91 1.17
N THR A 262 11.59 -6.49 2.08
CA THR A 262 11.08 -7.86 1.97
C THR A 262 9.59 -7.80 1.69
N LEU A 263 9.10 -8.54 0.69
CA LEU A 263 7.65 -8.69 0.44
C LEU A 263 7.10 -9.96 1.09
N LEU A 264 7.87 -11.05 1.09
CA LEU A 264 7.55 -12.29 1.78
C LEU A 264 8.72 -12.71 2.68
N THR A 265 8.42 -12.86 3.97
CA THR A 265 9.33 -13.46 4.95
C THR A 265 9.54 -14.95 4.65
N ASN A 266 10.52 -15.56 5.32
CA ASN A 266 10.82 -16.97 5.13
C ASN A 266 9.68 -17.92 5.48
N GLU A 267 8.96 -17.61 6.56
CA GLU A 267 7.75 -18.35 6.94
C GLU A 267 6.67 -18.21 5.86
N GLU A 268 6.44 -16.99 5.36
CA GLU A 268 5.43 -16.74 4.33
C GLU A 268 5.78 -17.42 3.01
N CYS A 269 7.05 -17.40 2.59
CA CYS A 269 7.50 -18.11 1.38
C CYS A 269 7.28 -19.61 1.46
N ALA A 270 7.41 -20.21 2.66
CA ALA A 270 7.15 -21.64 2.83
C ALA A 270 5.69 -22.04 2.60
N HIS A 271 4.75 -21.10 2.69
CA HIS A 271 3.31 -21.32 2.55
C HIS A 271 2.67 -20.54 1.40
N ALA A 272 3.44 -19.70 0.70
CA ALA A 272 2.94 -18.88 -0.40
C ALA A 272 2.54 -19.74 -1.59
N ILE A 273 1.39 -19.41 -2.17
CA ILE A 273 0.87 -20.03 -3.39
C ILE A 273 1.14 -19.07 -4.54
N ASP A 274 1.87 -19.54 -5.55
CA ASP A 274 2.12 -18.80 -6.78
C ASP A 274 0.85 -18.75 -7.63
N MET A 275 0.40 -17.53 -7.95
CA MET A 275 -0.79 -17.25 -8.75
C MET A 275 -0.45 -16.50 -10.03
N GLY A 276 0.75 -16.73 -10.60
CA GLY A 276 1.25 -16.02 -11.78
C GLY A 276 1.99 -14.75 -11.37
N ASP A 277 1.42 -13.58 -11.60
CA ASP A 277 2.03 -12.29 -11.20
C ASP A 277 1.87 -11.97 -9.72
N PHE A 278 1.21 -12.85 -8.96
CA PHE A 278 0.87 -12.66 -7.56
C PHE A 278 1.30 -13.84 -6.70
N PHE A 279 1.56 -13.56 -5.42
CA PHE A 279 1.63 -14.56 -4.37
C PHE A 279 0.45 -14.39 -3.42
N ARG A 280 -0.14 -15.53 -3.03
CA ARG A 280 -1.13 -15.60 -1.96
C ARG A 280 -0.51 -16.28 -0.76
N VAL A 281 -0.47 -15.59 0.38
CA VAL A 281 -0.07 -16.15 1.67
C VAL A 281 -1.35 -16.48 2.45
N PRO A 282 -1.74 -17.76 2.57
CA PRO A 282 -2.91 -18.12 3.34
C PRO A 282 -2.73 -17.78 4.82
N ALA A 283 -3.83 -17.45 5.50
CA ALA A 283 -3.82 -17.59 6.95
C ALA A 283 -3.54 -19.06 7.29
N ASP A 284 -2.70 -19.28 8.30
CA ASP A 284 -2.50 -20.66 8.75
C ASP A 284 -3.84 -21.25 9.21
N GLU A 285 -4.10 -22.49 8.82
CA GLU A 285 -5.33 -23.24 9.12
C GLU A 285 -5.34 -23.79 10.56
N ARG A 286 -4.73 -23.08 11.52
CA ARG A 286 -4.81 -23.44 12.94
C ARG A 286 -6.11 -22.84 13.48
N ASP A 287 -7.11 -23.70 13.64
CA ASP A 287 -8.44 -23.41 14.22
C ASP A 287 -8.34 -23.11 15.73
N LEU A 288 -7.59 -22.07 16.11
CA LEU A 288 -7.25 -21.69 17.49
C LEU A 288 -6.52 -22.78 18.31
N ASN A 289 -6.07 -23.86 17.69
CA ASN A 289 -5.42 -24.97 18.37
C ASN A 289 -3.90 -24.73 18.56
N TYR A 290 -3.50 -24.55 19.83
CA TYR A 290 -2.14 -24.24 20.25
C TYR A 290 -1.12 -25.37 20.02
N ASP A 291 -1.55 -26.64 19.87
CA ASP A 291 -0.61 -27.76 19.67
C ASP A 291 0.16 -27.66 18.34
N LYS A 292 -0.42 -26.98 17.33
CA LYS A 292 0.23 -26.69 16.05
C LYS A 292 1.36 -25.63 16.18
N TYR A 293 1.57 -25.01 17.34
CA TYR A 293 2.79 -24.24 17.61
C TYR A 293 3.99 -25.11 18.01
N PHE A 294 3.77 -26.35 18.47
CA PHE A 294 4.82 -27.13 19.15
C PHE A 294 5.14 -28.51 18.54
N LYS A 295 4.23 -29.15 17.78
CA LYS A 295 4.37 -30.61 17.50
C LYS A 295 4.41 -31.06 16.04
N ILE A 296 4.04 -30.24 15.04
CA ILE A 296 3.98 -30.68 13.63
C ILE A 296 4.61 -29.61 12.72
N GLY A 297 5.79 -29.90 12.17
CA GLY A 297 6.45 -29.08 11.15
C GLY A 297 6.10 -29.54 9.74
N ASN A 298 5.95 -28.60 8.80
CA ASN A 298 5.74 -28.91 7.39
C ASN A 298 7.08 -29.31 6.73
N GLN A 299 7.12 -30.46 6.05
CA GLN A 299 8.32 -30.97 5.36
C GLN A 299 8.46 -30.47 3.92
N GLU A 300 7.37 -29.99 3.30
CA GLU A 300 7.40 -29.40 1.96
C GLU A 300 7.64 -27.89 2.09
N ARG A 301 8.87 -27.45 1.84
CA ARG A 301 9.26 -26.04 1.85
C ARG A 301 9.44 -25.57 0.41
N SER A 302 8.87 -24.41 0.07
CA SER A 302 9.26 -23.68 -1.15
C SER A 302 10.78 -23.48 -1.18
N THR A 303 11.38 -23.54 -2.37
CA THR A 303 12.82 -23.29 -2.56
C THR A 303 13.18 -21.82 -2.35
N ILE A 304 12.20 -20.91 -2.47
CA ILE A 304 12.37 -19.49 -2.14
C ILE A 304 12.38 -19.37 -0.62
N THR A 305 13.51 -18.92 -0.08
CA THR A 305 13.68 -18.71 1.37
C THR A 305 13.22 -17.34 1.81
N GLU A 306 13.22 -16.33 0.94
CA GLU A 306 12.63 -14.99 1.15
C GLU A 306 12.37 -14.36 -0.22
N PHE A 307 11.37 -13.47 -0.34
CA PHE A 307 11.18 -12.65 -1.55
C PHE A 307 11.44 -11.19 -1.19
N ASN A 308 12.55 -10.63 -1.69
CA ASN A 308 13.03 -9.29 -1.33
C ASN A 308 13.56 -8.52 -2.56
N SER A 309 13.75 -7.21 -2.39
CA SER A 309 14.11 -6.33 -3.51
C SER A 309 15.51 -6.56 -4.07
N SER A 310 16.34 -7.40 -3.43
CA SER A 310 17.68 -7.76 -3.92
C SER A 310 17.71 -9.09 -4.66
N ASN A 311 16.66 -9.93 -4.57
CA ASN A 311 16.58 -11.22 -5.26
C ASN A 311 15.46 -11.29 -6.32
N THR A 312 14.79 -10.16 -6.58
CA THR A 312 13.89 -9.98 -7.71
C THR A 312 14.65 -9.47 -8.95
N VAL A 313 13.93 -9.25 -10.05
CA VAL A 313 14.48 -8.58 -11.24
C VAL A 313 14.88 -7.15 -10.88
N LEU A 314 16.16 -6.83 -10.99
CA LEU A 314 16.69 -5.48 -10.83
C LEU A 314 16.72 -4.75 -12.17
N LEU A 315 15.93 -3.69 -12.28
CA LEU A 315 15.87 -2.87 -13.49
C LEU A 315 17.16 -2.08 -13.69
N ASN A 316 17.63 -2.03 -14.93
CA ASN A 316 18.70 -1.13 -15.36
C ASN A 316 18.18 0.31 -15.57
N VAL A 317 19.08 1.26 -15.83
CA VAL A 317 18.74 2.69 -15.99
C VAL A 317 17.70 2.94 -17.10
N GLU A 318 17.81 2.27 -18.24
CA GLU A 318 16.84 2.44 -19.34
C GLU A 318 15.47 1.87 -18.99
N GLU A 319 15.41 0.68 -18.39
CA GLU A 319 14.15 0.07 -17.93
C GLU A 319 13.47 0.93 -16.86
N ILE A 320 14.25 1.56 -15.97
CA ILE A 320 13.71 2.52 -14.99
C ILE A 320 13.14 3.74 -15.71
N LYS A 321 13.83 4.28 -16.72
CA LYS A 321 13.36 5.44 -17.51
C LYS A 321 12.06 5.12 -18.22
N GLU A 322 11.95 3.96 -18.86
CA GLU A 322 10.72 3.49 -19.50
C GLU A 322 9.57 3.39 -18.48
N LYS A 323 9.84 2.77 -17.32
CA LYS A 323 8.81 2.64 -16.27
C LYS A 323 8.41 4.00 -15.69
N LEU A 324 9.33 4.95 -15.53
CA LEU A 324 9.04 6.32 -15.10
C LEU A 324 8.20 7.08 -16.14
N LEU A 325 8.55 6.97 -17.43
CA LEU A 325 7.83 7.62 -18.54
C LEU A 325 6.40 7.11 -18.71
N SER A 326 6.08 5.90 -18.22
CA SER A 326 4.71 5.40 -18.15
C SER A 326 3.81 6.21 -17.20
N LEU A 327 4.37 6.95 -16.25
CA LEU A 327 3.64 7.70 -15.24
C LEU A 327 3.28 9.11 -15.73
N GLN A 328 1.99 9.47 -15.64
CA GLN A 328 1.52 10.81 -16.04
C GLN A 328 2.25 11.93 -15.31
N TYR A 329 2.47 11.78 -14.00
CA TYR A 329 3.22 12.74 -13.18
C TYR A 329 4.60 13.05 -13.77
N ILE A 330 5.34 12.04 -14.23
CA ILE A 330 6.68 12.25 -14.80
C ILE A 330 6.59 13.01 -16.12
N ARG A 331 5.63 12.67 -16.98
CA ARG A 331 5.41 13.39 -18.24
C ARG A 331 5.07 14.86 -18.02
N ASP A 332 4.20 15.15 -17.06
CA ASP A 332 3.80 16.52 -16.71
C ASP A 332 5.01 17.33 -16.16
N GLU A 333 5.79 16.73 -15.26
CA GLU A 333 6.96 17.37 -14.66
C GLU A 333 8.06 17.67 -15.71
N LEU A 334 8.24 16.77 -16.68
CA LEU A 334 9.17 16.94 -17.81
C LEU A 334 8.69 18.01 -18.79
N GLU A 335 7.39 18.07 -19.09
CA GLU A 335 6.84 19.13 -19.94
C GLU A 335 7.01 20.50 -19.29
N ALA A 336 6.70 20.61 -18.00
CA ALA A 336 6.91 21.83 -17.22
C ALA A 336 8.39 22.24 -17.18
N TRP A 337 9.31 21.27 -17.04
CA TRP A 337 10.75 21.51 -17.07
C TRP A 337 11.22 22.06 -18.42
N LYS A 338 10.82 21.43 -19.52
CA LYS A 338 11.16 21.88 -20.88
C LYS A 338 10.62 23.27 -21.20
N LYS A 339 9.45 23.62 -20.65
CA LYS A 339 8.87 24.97 -20.77
C LYS A 339 9.68 26.02 -19.99
N ALA A 340 10.22 25.67 -18.83
CA ALA A 340 11.01 26.59 -18.01
C ALA A 340 12.43 26.86 -18.57
N LEU A 341 12.95 25.96 -19.42
CA LEU A 341 14.25 26.13 -20.09
C LEU A 341 14.18 26.95 -21.39
N ARG A 342 12.98 27.28 -21.89
CA ARG A 342 12.75 28.08 -23.10
C ARG A 342 12.54 29.54 -22.76
#